data_AF-A0A399N6D7-F1
#
_entry.id   AF-A0A399N6D7-F1
#
_cell.length_a   1.000
_cell.length_b   1.000
_cell.length_c   1.000
_cell.angle_alpha   90.00
_cell.angle_beta   90.00
_cell.angle_gamma   90.00
#
_symmetry.space_group_name_H-M   'P 1'
#
loop_
_entity.id
_entity.type
_entity.pdbx_description
1 polymer ?
#
loop_
_entity_poly.entity_id
_entity_poly.type
_entity_poly.pdbx_seq_one_letter_code
_entity_poly.pdbx_strand_id
1 'polypeptide(L)'
;AGGAATAYRGWAPFAPRGVEVLAVQYSGRGDRYGDPVSPDLDTLAAEVAEAVDALPERLPVVLFGHSMGALVAYETARVLAARGRP
;
A
#
# COMPACT_ATOMS: atom_id res chain seq x y z
N ALA A 1 14.97 -0.58 5.39
CA ALA A 1 14.31 0.39 4.49
C ALA A 1 13.15 -0.33 3.81
N GLY A 2 11.93 0.25 3.77
CA GLY A 2 10.69 -0.49 3.49
C GLY A 2 9.94 -0.94 4.76
N GLY A 3 9.87 -0.05 5.76
CA GLY A 3 9.40 -0.37 7.11
C GLY A 3 8.01 -1.02 7.17
N ALA A 4 7.75 -1.73 8.27
CA ALA A 4 6.45 -2.37 8.52
C ALA A 4 5.33 -1.33 8.62
N ALA A 5 4.08 -1.77 8.41
CA ALA A 5 2.88 -0.91 8.49
C ALA A 5 2.81 -0.09 9.79
N THR A 6 3.35 -0.65 10.88
CA THR A 6 3.49 0.02 12.18
C THR A 6 4.15 1.40 12.14
N ALA A 7 5.00 1.70 11.15
CA ALA A 7 5.59 3.02 10.96
C ALA A 7 4.55 4.13 10.74
N TYR A 8 3.35 3.79 10.26
CA TYR A 8 2.26 4.72 9.98
C TYR A 8 1.10 4.62 10.99
N ARG A 9 1.20 3.77 12.02
CA ARG A 9 0.10 3.53 12.98
C ARG A 9 -0.39 4.81 13.67
N GLY A 10 0.49 5.78 13.88
CA GLY A 10 0.17 7.05 14.51
C GLY A 10 -0.48 8.09 13.59
N TRP A 11 -0.71 7.80 12.31
CA TRP A 11 -1.17 8.80 11.33
C TRP A 11 -2.69 8.99 11.32
N ALA A 12 -3.47 7.94 11.60
CA ALA A 12 -4.93 8.00 11.51
C ALA A 12 -5.56 9.16 12.31
N PRO A 13 -5.11 9.51 13.53
CA PRO A 13 -5.65 10.65 14.28
C PRO A 13 -5.41 12.03 13.64
N PHE A 14 -4.45 12.14 12.70
CA PHE A 14 -4.10 13.38 12.03
C PHE A 14 -4.71 13.48 10.61
N ALA A 15 -5.47 12.47 10.19
CA ALA A 15 -6.12 12.47 8.89
C ALA A 15 -7.21 13.57 8.82
N PRO A 16 -7.31 14.31 7.71
CA PRO A 16 -8.42 15.22 7.48
C PRO A 16 -9.77 14.49 7.56
N ARG A 17 -10.84 15.22 7.90
CA ARG A 17 -12.19 14.66 7.92
C ARG A 17 -12.54 14.06 6.54
N GLY A 18 -13.01 12.82 6.52
CA GLY A 18 -13.37 12.11 5.30
C GLY A 18 -12.21 11.39 4.61
N VAL A 19 -11.02 11.35 5.23
CA VAL A 19 -9.87 10.56 4.77
C VAL A 19 -9.64 9.42 5.74
N GLU A 20 -9.59 8.19 5.23
CA GLU A 20 -9.14 7.02 5.97
C GLU A 20 -7.67 6.74 5.66
N VAL A 21 -6.88 6.43 6.70
CA VAL A 21 -5.47 6.07 6.55
C VAL A 21 -5.34 4.55 6.65
N LEU A 22 -4.95 3.93 5.55
CA LEU A 22 -4.68 2.49 5.46
C LEU A 22 -3.16 2.27 5.37
N ALA A 23 -2.59 1.56 6.34
CA ALA A 23 -1.19 1.21 6.34
C ALA A 23 -0.99 -0.17 5.69
N VAL A 24 -0.20 -0.22 4.62
CA VAL A 24 0.06 -1.47 3.87
C VAL A 24 1.08 -2.33 4.62
N GLN A 25 0.72 -3.59 4.85
CA GLN A 25 1.58 -4.60 5.45
C GLN A 25 2.03 -5.60 4.38
N TYR A 26 3.30 -5.51 3.98
CA TYR A 26 3.87 -6.36 2.93
C TYR A 26 3.97 -7.83 3.37
N SER A 27 3.91 -8.73 2.39
CA SER A 27 4.13 -10.16 2.56
C SER A 27 5.52 -10.43 3.18
N GLY A 28 5.61 -11.34 4.14
CA GLY A 28 6.84 -11.63 4.89
C GLY A 28 7.23 -10.57 5.93
N ARG A 29 6.31 -9.68 6.32
CA ARG A 29 6.52 -8.63 7.34
C ARG A 29 5.38 -8.60 8.35
N GLY A 30 5.69 -8.23 9.60
CA GLY A 30 4.67 -8.00 10.64
C GLY A 30 3.85 -9.25 10.95
N ASP A 31 2.53 -9.11 11.01
CA ASP A 31 1.59 -10.22 11.15
C ASP A 31 1.53 -11.14 9.91
N ARG A 32 2.04 -10.69 8.76
CA ARG A 32 2.23 -11.47 7.53
C ARG A 32 3.61 -12.10 7.43
N TYR A 33 4.33 -12.28 8.54
CA TYR A 33 5.68 -12.86 8.54
C TYR A 33 5.73 -14.30 7.97
N GLY A 34 4.64 -15.06 8.10
CA GLY A 34 4.54 -16.42 7.53
C GLY A 34 4.34 -16.46 6.02
N ASP A 35 3.97 -15.34 5.40
CA ASP A 35 3.72 -15.27 3.95
C ASP A 35 5.04 -15.25 3.18
N PRO A 36 5.11 -15.85 1.98
CA PRO A 36 6.27 -15.72 1.11
C PRO A 36 6.60 -14.25 0.82
N VAL A 37 7.87 -13.89 0.94
CA VAL A 37 8.33 -12.54 0.59
C VAL A 37 8.20 -12.36 -0.93
N SER A 38 7.59 -11.26 -1.36
CA SER A 38 7.48 -10.93 -2.80
C SER A 38 8.88 -10.86 -3.43
N PRO A 39 9.09 -11.51 -4.59
CA PRO A 39 10.43 -11.69 -5.16
C PRO A 39 11.02 -10.42 -5.77
N ASP A 40 10.17 -9.48 -6.17
CA ASP A 40 10.54 -8.22 -6.80
C ASP A 40 9.52 -7.11 -6.50
N LEU A 41 9.86 -5.89 -6.92
CA LEU A 41 9.04 -4.70 -6.70
C LEU A 41 7.72 -4.75 -7.48
N ASP A 42 7.72 -5.32 -8.67
CA ASP A 42 6.57 -5.39 -9.56
C ASP A 42 5.49 -6.31 -8.97
N THR A 43 5.90 -7.47 -8.45
CA THR A 43 5.01 -8.41 -7.74
C THR A 43 4.45 -7.75 -6.48
N LEU A 44 5.31 -7.08 -5.71
CA LEU A 44 4.87 -6.38 -4.51
C LEU A 44 3.86 -5.28 -4.83
N ALA A 45 4.09 -4.47 -5.87
CA ALA A 45 3.18 -3.42 -6.30
C ALA A 45 1.85 -3.98 -6.81
N ALA A 46 1.88 -5.11 -7.53
CA ALA A 46 0.67 -5.80 -7.96
C ALA A 46 -0.14 -6.31 -6.75
N GLU A 47 0.50 -6.92 -5.75
CA GLU A 47 -0.17 -7.34 -4.50
C GLU A 47 -0.83 -6.17 -3.78
N VAL A 48 -0.17 -5.01 -3.72
CA VAL A 48 -0.78 -3.80 -3.12
C VAL A 48 -1.94 -3.31 -3.97
N ALA A 49 -1.82 -3.28 -5.30
CA ALA A 49 -2.91 -2.88 -6.17
C ALA A 49 -4.14 -3.78 -6.03
N GLU A 50 -3.95 -5.11 -5.91
CA GLU A 50 -5.03 -6.06 -5.61
C GLU A 50 -5.70 -5.74 -4.27
N ALA A 51 -4.92 -5.45 -3.22
CA ALA A 51 -5.47 -5.10 -1.92
C ALA A 51 -6.30 -3.80 -1.99
N VAL A 52 -5.88 -2.81 -2.79
CA VAL A 52 -6.62 -1.57 -3.02
C VAL A 52 -7.88 -1.82 -3.87
N ASP A 53 -7.85 -2.75 -4.81
CA ASP A 53 -9.00 -3.17 -5.63
C ASP A 53 -10.04 -3.97 -4.83
N ALA A 54 -9.60 -4.68 -3.79
CA ALA A 54 -10.46 -5.44 -2.89
C ALA A 54 -11.19 -4.59 -1.84
N LEU A 55 -10.90 -3.28 -1.76
CA LEU A 55 -11.63 -2.38 -0.86
C LEU A 55 -13.11 -2.29 -1.28
N PRO A 56 -14.06 -2.29 -0.32
CA PRO A 56 -15.49 -2.39 -0.60
C PRO A 56 -16.05 -1.20 -1.37
N GLU A 57 -15.40 -0.03 -1.29
CA GLU A 57 -15.80 1.19 -1.99
C GLU A 57 -14.70 1.68 -2.93
N ARG A 58 -15.11 2.07 -4.15
CA ARG A 58 -14.21 2.71 -5.12
C ARG A 58 -14.10 4.20 -4.82
N LEU A 59 -13.33 4.54 -3.80
CA LEU A 59 -12.98 5.91 -3.46
C LEU A 59 -11.68 6.35 -4.16
N PRO A 60 -11.45 7.66 -4.35
CA PRO A 60 -10.15 8.18 -4.76
C PRO A 60 -9.06 7.73 -3.79
N VAL A 61 -7.95 7.22 -4.32
CA VAL A 61 -6.84 6.69 -3.51
C VAL A 61 -5.65 7.64 -3.61
N VAL A 62 -5.05 7.95 -2.46
CA VAL A 62 -3.77 8.65 -2.39
C VAL A 62 -2.73 7.68 -1.87
N LEU A 63 -1.65 7.51 -2.61
CA LEU A 63 -0.55 6.64 -2.25
C LEU A 63 0.60 7.46 -1.65
N PHE A 64 1.12 6.99 -0.53
CA PHE A 64 2.27 7.58 0.14
C PHE A 64 3.27 6.49 0.51
N GLY A 65 4.56 6.81 0.40
CA GLY A 65 5.61 5.96 0.95
C GLY A 65 6.95 6.67 1.07
N HIS A 66 7.78 6.21 2.00
CA HIS A 66 9.11 6.73 2.25
C HIS A 66 10.20 5.73 1.82
N SER A 67 11.29 6.23 1.22
CA SER A 67 12.40 5.40 0.71
C SER A 67 11.88 4.32 -0.26
N MET A 68 12.14 3.03 -0.03
CA MET A 68 11.58 1.94 -0.83
C MET A 68 10.04 2.01 -0.94
N GLY A 69 9.35 2.48 0.11
CA GLY A 69 7.90 2.65 0.07
C GLY A 69 7.44 3.67 -0.98
N ALA A 70 8.27 4.66 -1.33
CA ALA A 70 7.96 5.61 -2.40
C ALA A 70 7.96 4.92 -3.77
N LEU A 71 8.91 4.01 -4.01
CA LEU A 71 8.97 3.20 -5.22
C LEU A 71 7.78 2.24 -5.29
N VAL A 72 7.43 1.57 -4.19
CA VAL A 72 6.24 0.71 -4.12
C VAL A 72 4.97 1.51 -4.42
N ALA A 73 4.80 2.70 -3.82
CA ALA A 73 3.67 3.58 -4.08
C ALA A 73 3.59 4.00 -5.56
N TYR A 74 4.73 4.37 -6.17
CA TYR A 74 4.78 4.74 -7.58
C TYR A 74 4.41 3.58 -8.51
N GLU A 75 4.99 2.40 -8.32
CA GLU A 75 4.65 1.24 -9.16
C GLU A 75 3.21 0.77 -8.94
N THR A 76 2.70 0.83 -7.71
CA THR A 76 1.29 0.56 -7.41
C THR A 76 0.38 1.53 -8.18
N ALA A 77 0.73 2.83 -8.22
CA ALA A 77 -0.01 3.82 -8.98
C ALA A 77 -0.05 3.47 -10.49
N ARG A 78 1.07 3.01 -11.04
CA ARG A 78 1.15 2.57 -12.45
C ARG A 78 0.24 1.38 -12.73
N VAL A 79 0.22 0.39 -11.84
CA VAL A 79 -0.66 -0.79 -11.96
C VAL A 79 -2.13 -0.38 -11.89
N LEU A 80 -2.50 0.47 -10.93
CA LEU A 80 -3.87 0.97 -10.78
C LEU A 80 -4.32 1.81 -11.99
N ALA A 81 -3.46 2.70 -12.50
CA ALA A 81 -3.73 3.51 -13.68
C ALA A 81 -3.96 2.65 -14.93
N ALA A 82 -3.15 1.59 -15.11
CA ALA A 82 -3.34 0.63 -16.21
C ALA A 82 -4.68 -0.12 -16.12
N ARG A 83 -5.26 -0.24 -14.92
CA ARG A 83 -6.59 -0.83 -14.66
C ARG A 83 -7.74 0.19 -14.78
N GLY A 84 -7.46 1.43 -15.18
CA GLY A 84 -8.44 2.50 -15.28
C GLY A 84 -8.88 3.05 -13.93
N ARG A 85 -8.05 2.91 -12.88
CA ARG A 85 -8.27 3.59 -11.60
C ARG A 85 -7.57 4.94 -11.59
N PRO A 86 -8.28 6.03 -11.22
CA PRO A 86 -7.66 7.33 -11.04
C PRO A 86 -6.75 7.37 -9.81
#